data_AF-A0A6P0TKT2-F1
#
_entry.id   AF-A0A6P0TKT2-F1
#
_cell.length_a   1.000
_cell.length_b   1.000
_cell.length_c   1.000
_cell.angle_alpha   90.00
_cell.angle_beta   90.00
_cell.angle_gamma   90.00
#
_symmetry.space_group_name_H-M   'P 1'
#
loop_
_entity.id
_entity.type
_entity.pdbx_description
1 polymer ?
#
loop_
_entity_poly.entity_id
_entity_poly.type
_entity_poly.pdbx_seq_one_letter_code
_entity_poly.pdbx_strand_id
1 'polypeptide(L)'
;MVYFAADEQDIDAEDAEYTDILLACTRHLLQDLKDAAEPNSVVNWLKNRWQELKDLALTEIDFEKATIDVKISAFAKLTANLRAVPTLRQQIRQKINPHTVTLIKVLNEFIDDAKKNLPNGCTELAVIVDNLDRIVPVIQEDKRTNHDHIFIDRSEQLKALNCHIIYTVPISMVYSYRAADLREFYSAPQVLPMIMVEKPDGSKYEPGFNKIKELIIKRVERFAPNISLETDIFDSEETLNQLCIMSGGHVRNLLLLIQSAFDYTDDLPIPRNAIRRSITDARDIYRKTVDDNQWIRLAEVASSREVPNDDNYRSLMFNRCILEYCYYDEGEKRRWYDVHPLIKGTPEFKKAVESFNQS
;
A
#
# COMPACT_ATOMS: atom_id res chain seq x y z
N MET A 1 -12.67 7.77 12.11
CA MET A 1 -11.67 6.94 11.41
C MET A 1 -10.33 7.60 11.61
N VAL A 2 -9.30 6.83 11.92
CA VAL A 2 -7.91 7.29 11.98
C VAL A 2 -7.18 6.63 10.81
N TYR A 3 -6.51 7.43 9.97
CA TYR A 3 -5.76 6.95 8.81
C TYR A 3 -4.39 7.60 8.80
N PHE A 4 -3.36 6.80 8.59
CA PHE A 4 -2.02 7.33 8.35
C PHE A 4 -1.18 6.37 7.51
N ALA A 5 -0.29 6.95 6.71
CA ALA A 5 0.77 6.25 6.00
C ALA A 5 2.00 6.12 6.92
N ALA A 6 2.32 4.90 7.34
CA ALA A 6 3.34 4.68 8.38
C ALA A 6 4.75 5.14 7.95
N ASP A 7 5.12 4.88 6.70
CA ASP A 7 6.45 5.20 6.12
C ASP A 7 6.66 6.71 5.86
N GLU A 8 5.61 7.53 5.89
CA GLU A 8 5.69 8.96 5.62
C GLU A 8 6.22 9.77 6.78
N GLN A 9 5.98 9.34 8.03
CA GLN A 9 6.33 10.12 9.22
C GLN A 9 6.85 9.32 10.41
N ASP A 10 6.56 8.01 10.49
CA ASP A 10 6.68 7.31 11.78
C ASP A 10 7.65 6.12 11.76
N ILE A 11 7.78 5.43 10.62
CA ILE A 11 8.67 4.28 10.50
C ILE A 11 9.68 4.48 9.36
N ASP A 12 10.81 3.78 9.48
CA ASP A 12 11.72 3.56 8.37
C ASP A 12 11.40 2.20 7.73
N ALA A 13 11.03 2.20 6.45
CA ALA A 13 10.63 1.00 5.74
C ALA A 13 11.77 -0.02 5.59
N GLU A 14 13.03 0.41 5.66
CA GLU A 14 14.21 -0.47 5.50
C GLU A 14 14.51 -1.30 6.76
N ASP A 15 14.05 -0.83 7.92
CA ASP A 15 14.30 -1.44 9.22
C ASP A 15 13.12 -1.10 10.13
N ALA A 16 11.95 -1.63 9.81
CA ALA A 16 10.75 -1.50 10.64
C ALA A 16 10.59 -2.70 11.58
N GLU A 17 10.08 -2.46 12.78
CA GLU A 17 9.64 -3.47 13.74
C GLU A 17 8.20 -3.18 14.24
N TYR A 18 7.55 -4.18 14.84
CA TYR A 18 6.18 -4.04 15.35
C TYR A 18 6.03 -2.91 16.39
N THR A 19 7.08 -2.61 17.15
CA THR A 19 7.06 -1.54 18.15
C THR A 19 6.96 -0.17 17.50
N ASP A 20 7.55 0.01 16.33
CA ASP A 20 7.49 1.26 15.58
C ASP A 20 6.05 1.51 15.10
N ILE A 21 5.40 0.45 14.61
CA ILE A 21 3.98 0.48 14.20
C ILE A 21 3.09 0.81 15.40
N LEU A 22 3.33 0.20 16.56
CA LEU A 22 2.57 0.48 17.78
C LEU A 22 2.75 1.94 18.25
N LEU A 23 3.97 2.48 18.18
CA LEU A 23 4.23 3.89 18.51
C LEU A 23 3.58 4.84 17.49
N ALA A 24 3.59 4.49 16.20
CA ALA A 24 2.87 5.23 15.16
C ALA A 24 1.35 5.25 15.44
N CYS A 25 0.75 4.08 15.71
CA CYS A 25 -0.65 3.98 16.12
C CYS A 25 -0.93 4.85 17.35
N THR A 26 -0.06 4.78 18.37
CA THR A 26 -0.20 5.60 19.59
C THR A 26 -0.23 7.08 19.24
N ARG A 27 0.74 7.58 18.48
CA ARG A 27 0.81 8.99 18.07
C ARG A 27 -0.46 9.43 17.35
N HIS A 28 -0.90 8.70 16.32
CA HIS A 28 -2.04 9.09 15.49
C HIS A 28 -3.37 8.97 16.24
N LEU A 29 -3.55 7.94 17.06
CA LEU A 29 -4.72 7.83 17.93
C LEU A 29 -4.82 8.99 18.91
N LEU A 30 -3.72 9.35 19.56
CA LEU A 30 -3.69 10.49 20.48
C LEU A 30 -3.99 11.81 19.75
N GLN A 31 -3.42 12.00 18.55
CA GLN A 31 -3.58 13.23 17.78
C GLN A 31 -5.00 13.40 17.23
N ASP A 32 -5.55 12.35 16.63
CA ASP A 32 -6.84 12.40 15.92
C ASP A 32 -8.05 12.30 16.87
N LEU A 33 -7.86 11.77 18.08
CA LEU A 33 -8.91 11.61 19.09
C LEU A 33 -8.79 12.57 20.28
N LYS A 34 -7.89 13.55 20.21
CA LYS A 34 -7.66 14.52 21.31
C LYS A 34 -8.91 15.31 21.73
N ASP A 35 -9.85 15.51 20.82
CA ASP A 35 -11.11 16.22 21.09
C ASP A 35 -12.21 15.27 21.63
N ALA A 36 -11.99 13.94 21.54
CA ALA A 36 -12.94 12.92 21.98
C ALA A 36 -12.60 12.35 23.38
N ALA A 37 -11.32 12.34 23.77
CA ALA A 37 -10.91 11.93 25.11
C ALA A 37 -9.59 12.57 25.54
N GLU A 38 -9.40 12.63 26.85
CA GLU A 38 -8.18 13.13 27.47
C GLU A 38 -7.11 12.02 27.53
N PRO A 39 -5.88 12.22 27.03
CA PRO A 39 -4.87 11.17 26.88
C PRO A 39 -4.09 10.86 28.16
N ASN A 40 -4.67 11.13 29.33
CA ASN A 40 -3.97 11.13 30.61
C ASN A 40 -3.31 9.79 30.95
N SER A 41 -3.96 8.65 30.66
CA SER A 41 -3.40 7.31 30.90
C SER A 41 -2.10 7.09 30.12
N VAL A 42 -2.12 7.41 28.82
CA VAL A 42 -0.99 7.25 27.90
C VAL A 42 0.13 8.26 28.19
N VAL A 43 -0.23 9.51 28.48
CA VAL A 43 0.73 10.55 28.85
C VAL A 43 1.42 10.22 30.18
N ASN A 44 0.69 9.75 31.19
CA ASN A 44 1.28 9.34 32.47
C ASN A 44 2.18 8.12 32.30
N TRP A 45 1.79 7.18 31.43
CA TRP A 45 2.64 6.05 31.07
C TRP A 45 3.99 6.50 30.47
N LEU A 46 3.96 7.51 29.59
CA LEU A 46 5.18 8.07 28.99
C LEU A 46 5.99 8.87 30.03
N LYS A 47 5.34 9.70 30.84
CA LYS A 47 5.95 10.51 31.90
C LYS A 47 6.80 9.65 32.85
N ASN A 48 6.28 8.51 33.28
CA ASN A 48 6.98 7.57 34.17
C ASN A 48 8.26 6.98 33.56
N ARG A 49 8.43 7.08 32.23
CA ARG A 49 9.58 6.58 31.47
C ARG A 49 10.40 7.71 30.85
N TRP A 50 9.98 8.96 31.03
CA TRP A 50 10.56 10.09 30.33
C TRP A 50 12.02 10.33 30.70
N GLN A 51 12.45 10.02 31.92
CA GLN A 51 13.86 10.17 32.31
C GLN A 51 14.81 9.36 31.41
N GLU A 52 14.37 8.19 30.92
CA GLU A 52 15.18 7.34 30.03
C GLU A 52 14.97 7.66 28.55
N LEU A 53 13.89 8.38 28.20
CA LEU A 53 13.49 8.66 26.82
C LEU A 53 13.76 10.11 26.38
N LYS A 54 13.91 11.06 27.30
CA LYS A 54 14.05 12.50 27.01
C LYS A 54 15.24 12.79 26.10
N ASP A 55 16.37 12.12 26.34
CA ASP A 55 17.59 12.31 25.55
C ASP A 55 17.42 11.72 24.15
N LEU A 56 16.58 10.70 24.01
CA LEU A 56 16.24 10.08 22.71
C LEU A 56 15.21 10.90 21.93
N ALA A 57 14.32 11.62 22.62
CA ALA A 57 13.35 12.53 22.00
C ALA A 57 13.98 13.87 21.57
N LEU A 58 15.22 14.16 22.01
CA LEU A 58 15.96 15.40 21.74
C LEU A 58 15.14 16.66 22.07
N THR A 59 14.25 16.57 23.06
CA THR A 59 13.32 17.64 23.45
C THR A 59 13.12 17.64 24.96
N GLU A 60 13.18 18.80 25.60
CA GLU A 60 12.80 18.95 26.99
C GLU A 60 11.29 19.20 27.11
N ILE A 61 10.60 18.31 27.82
CA ILE A 61 9.16 18.43 28.11
C ILE A 61 8.96 18.34 29.62
N ASP A 62 8.43 19.42 30.21
CA ASP A 62 7.93 19.43 31.58
C ASP A 62 6.47 18.94 31.56
N PHE A 63 6.26 17.64 31.82
CA PHE A 63 4.94 17.01 31.80
C PHE A 63 3.97 17.57 32.87
N GLU A 64 4.44 18.29 33.89
CA GLU A 64 3.56 18.90 34.88
C GLU A 64 2.95 20.20 34.38
N LYS A 65 3.71 20.97 33.59
CA LYS A 65 3.31 22.32 33.13
C LYS A 65 2.89 22.38 31.67
N ALA A 66 3.30 21.40 30.86
CA ALA A 66 3.01 21.38 29.44
C ALA A 66 1.51 21.24 29.15
N THR A 67 1.06 21.82 28.04
CA THR A 67 -0.28 21.57 27.50
C THR A 67 -0.38 20.15 26.97
N ILE A 68 -1.61 19.65 26.80
CA ILE A 68 -1.85 18.30 26.25
C ILE A 68 -1.23 18.15 24.86
N ASP A 69 -1.38 19.13 23.96
CA ASP A 69 -0.75 19.10 22.64
C ASP A 69 0.78 18.95 22.72
N VAL A 70 1.43 19.65 23.67
CA VAL A 70 2.88 19.52 23.89
C VAL A 70 3.23 18.13 24.40
N LYS A 71 2.44 17.55 25.31
CA LYS A 71 2.67 16.18 25.82
C LYS A 71 2.47 15.12 24.72
N ILE A 72 1.46 15.28 23.86
CA ILE A 72 1.24 14.39 22.69
C ILE A 72 2.41 14.51 21.70
N SER A 73 2.95 15.72 21.50
CA SER A 73 4.08 15.95 20.60
C SER A 73 5.34 15.14 20.97
N ALA A 74 5.46 14.70 22.23
CA ALA A 74 6.53 13.80 22.67
C ALA A 74 6.54 12.49 21.87
N PHE A 75 5.37 11.90 21.60
CA PHE A 75 5.27 10.69 20.77
C PHE A 75 5.66 10.98 19.32
N ALA A 76 5.25 12.13 18.78
CA ALA A 76 5.66 12.56 17.43
C ALA A 76 7.18 12.74 17.31
N LYS A 77 7.84 13.25 18.36
CA LYS A 77 9.32 13.35 18.39
C LYS A 77 9.99 11.98 18.48
N LEU A 78 9.45 11.08 19.29
CA LEU A 78 9.96 9.72 19.39
C LEU A 78 9.83 8.98 18.05
N THR A 79 8.66 9.01 17.40
CA THR A 79 8.49 8.34 16.09
C THR A 79 9.32 9.01 14.99
N ALA A 80 9.45 10.34 14.99
CA ALA A 80 10.33 11.04 14.05
C ALA A 80 11.82 10.63 14.21
N ASN A 81 12.32 10.54 15.45
CA ASN A 81 13.70 10.12 15.70
C ASN A 81 13.90 8.62 15.43
N LEU A 82 12.89 7.80 15.76
CA LEU A 82 12.85 6.39 15.40
C LEU A 82 12.99 6.24 13.88
N ARG A 83 12.24 7.00 13.09
CA ARG A 83 12.36 6.99 11.63
C ARG A 83 13.71 7.51 11.14
N ALA A 84 14.17 8.67 11.62
CA ALA A 84 15.27 9.39 11.00
C ALA A 84 16.68 8.93 11.44
N VAL A 85 16.83 8.37 12.65
CA VAL A 85 18.16 8.14 13.24
C VAL A 85 18.31 6.69 13.72
N PRO A 86 19.07 5.83 13.01
CA PRO A 86 19.19 4.41 13.33
C PRO A 86 19.67 4.10 14.76
N THR A 87 20.62 4.88 15.29
CA THR A 87 21.13 4.69 16.67
C THR A 87 20.10 5.03 17.73
N LEU A 88 19.27 6.06 17.50
CA LEU A 88 18.18 6.43 18.40
C LEU A 88 17.02 5.42 18.28
N ARG A 89 16.71 4.96 17.07
CA ARG A 89 15.72 3.89 16.81
C ARG A 89 15.99 2.67 17.68
N GLN A 90 17.22 2.14 17.63
CA GLN A 90 17.61 0.97 18.42
C GLN A 90 17.49 1.21 19.92
N GLN A 91 17.90 2.39 20.41
CA GLN A 91 17.76 2.75 21.82
C GLN A 91 16.29 2.88 22.25
N ILE A 92 15.45 3.54 21.44
CA ILE A 92 14.01 3.66 21.69
C ILE A 92 13.38 2.28 21.77
N ARG A 93 13.67 1.39 20.82
CA ARG A 93 13.17 0.00 20.82
C ARG A 93 13.57 -0.75 22.08
N GLN A 94 14.84 -0.67 22.50
CA GLN A 94 15.32 -1.33 23.72
C GLN A 94 14.56 -0.85 24.97
N LYS A 95 14.20 0.43 25.04
CA LYS A 95 13.46 1.02 26.16
C LYS A 95 11.96 0.76 26.12
N ILE A 96 11.36 0.64 24.93
CA ILE A 96 9.91 0.50 24.77
C ILE A 96 9.47 -0.97 24.69
N ASN A 97 10.23 -1.85 24.04
CA ASN A 97 9.89 -3.27 23.84
C ASN A 97 9.42 -3.98 25.13
N PRO A 98 10.10 -3.83 26.29
CA PRO A 98 9.67 -4.48 27.55
C PRO A 98 8.31 -4.00 28.08
N HIS A 99 7.77 -2.92 27.53
CA HIS A 99 6.58 -2.24 28.04
C HIS A 99 5.42 -2.17 27.05
N THR A 100 5.53 -2.80 25.87
CA THR A 100 4.49 -2.75 24.83
C THR A 100 3.13 -3.25 25.31
N VAL A 101 3.08 -4.31 26.13
CA VAL A 101 1.84 -4.80 26.74
C VAL A 101 1.18 -3.73 27.62
N THR A 102 1.97 -3.02 28.42
CA THR A 102 1.44 -1.94 29.27
C THR A 102 1.05 -0.71 28.46
N LEU A 103 1.74 -0.43 27.35
CA LEU A 103 1.39 0.64 26.42
C LEU A 103 0.04 0.36 25.75
N ILE A 104 -0.15 -0.86 25.23
CA ILE A 104 -1.41 -1.32 24.64
C ILE A 104 -2.55 -1.16 25.66
N LYS A 105 -2.34 -1.57 26.91
CA LYS A 105 -3.34 -1.43 27.97
C LYS A 105 -3.79 0.02 28.15
N VAL A 106 -2.86 0.95 28.37
CA VAL A 106 -3.21 2.37 28.62
C VAL A 106 -3.77 3.04 27.36
N LEU A 107 -3.35 2.60 26.17
CA LEU A 107 -3.88 3.07 24.90
C LEU A 107 -5.32 2.58 24.69
N ASN A 108 -5.64 1.35 25.08
CA ASN A 108 -7.01 0.84 25.06
C ASN A 108 -7.93 1.58 26.02
N GLU A 109 -7.45 1.91 27.23
CA GLU A 109 -8.20 2.76 28.17
C GLU A 109 -8.56 4.12 27.53
N PHE A 110 -7.63 4.71 26.76
CA PHE A 110 -7.86 5.93 26.01
C PHE A 110 -8.84 5.73 24.84
N ILE A 111 -8.69 4.67 24.04
CA ILE A 111 -9.58 4.35 22.92
C ILE A 111 -11.01 4.14 23.41
N ASP A 112 -11.20 3.38 24.49
CA ASP A 112 -12.52 3.08 25.05
C ASP A 112 -13.20 4.34 25.60
N ASP A 113 -12.43 5.30 26.12
CA ASP A 113 -12.96 6.60 26.51
C ASP A 113 -13.33 7.46 25.29
N ALA A 114 -12.46 7.51 24.29
CA ALA A 114 -12.69 8.25 23.05
C ALA A 114 -13.96 7.77 22.32
N LYS A 115 -14.21 6.45 22.30
CA LYS A 115 -15.41 5.85 21.69
C LYS A 115 -16.73 6.40 22.23
N LYS A 116 -16.76 6.90 23.47
CA LYS A 116 -17.97 7.48 24.09
C LYS A 116 -18.36 8.83 23.49
N ASN A 117 -17.41 9.55 22.91
CA ASN A 117 -17.58 10.92 22.42
C ASN A 117 -17.18 11.07 20.94
N LEU A 118 -17.20 9.98 20.16
CA LEU A 118 -16.91 10.06 18.73
C LEU A 118 -17.93 10.95 18.00
N PRO A 119 -17.49 11.67 16.95
CA PRO A 119 -18.37 12.56 16.20
C PRO A 119 -19.47 11.80 15.45
N ASN A 120 -20.52 12.52 15.07
CA ASN A 120 -21.60 12.03 14.19
C ASN A 120 -22.36 10.79 14.72
N GLY A 121 -22.36 10.59 16.05
CA GLY A 121 -23.05 9.46 16.67
C GLY A 121 -22.41 8.09 16.40
N CYS A 122 -21.17 8.07 15.88
CA CYS A 122 -20.40 6.84 15.75
C CYS A 122 -20.09 6.26 17.13
N THR A 123 -20.10 4.93 17.25
CA THR A 123 -19.76 4.23 18.51
C THR A 123 -18.51 3.35 18.37
N GLU A 124 -18.04 3.16 17.13
CA GLU A 124 -16.89 2.32 16.83
C GLU A 124 -15.79 3.11 16.13
N LEU A 125 -14.56 2.65 16.33
CA LEU A 125 -13.37 3.25 15.76
C LEU A 125 -12.74 2.28 14.75
N ALA A 126 -12.42 2.81 13.57
CA ALA A 126 -11.60 2.14 12.58
C ALA A 126 -10.25 2.87 12.42
N VAL A 127 -9.17 2.10 12.46
CA VAL A 127 -7.78 2.54 12.24
C VAL A 127 -7.26 1.87 10.98
N ILE A 128 -6.72 2.65 10.06
CA ILE A 128 -6.08 2.17 8.83
C ILE A 128 -4.60 2.55 8.89
N VAL A 129 -3.74 1.53 8.93
CA VAL A 129 -2.29 1.68 8.92
C VAL A 129 -1.78 1.30 7.54
N ASP A 130 -1.51 2.33 6.75
CA ASP A 130 -1.18 2.23 5.33
C ASP A 130 0.34 2.17 5.11
N ASN A 131 0.74 1.75 3.90
CA ASN A 131 2.12 1.61 3.44
C ASN A 131 3.04 0.65 4.20
N LEU A 132 2.51 -0.22 5.07
CA LEU A 132 3.32 -1.27 5.69
C LEU A 132 3.72 -2.37 4.68
N ASP A 133 3.03 -2.47 3.55
CA ASP A 133 3.42 -3.31 2.41
C ASP A 133 4.73 -2.88 1.75
N ARG A 134 5.21 -1.68 2.05
CA ARG A 134 6.49 -1.12 1.55
C ARG A 134 7.69 -1.46 2.43
N ILE A 135 7.47 -2.09 3.58
CA ILE A 135 8.58 -2.54 4.44
C ILE A 135 9.45 -3.50 3.63
N VAL A 136 10.75 -3.23 3.56
CA VAL A 136 11.69 -4.05 2.82
C VAL A 136 11.92 -5.38 3.58
N PRO A 137 11.84 -6.53 2.90
CA PRO A 137 12.08 -7.81 3.56
C PRO A 137 13.55 -7.95 3.95
N VAL A 138 13.80 -8.13 5.24
CA VAL A 138 15.12 -8.47 5.78
C VAL A 138 15.11 -9.95 6.16
N ILE A 139 15.89 -10.75 5.43
CA ILE A 139 16.03 -12.19 5.67
C ILE A 139 16.99 -12.41 6.83
N GLN A 140 16.56 -13.17 7.83
CA GLN A 140 17.34 -13.56 9.00
C GLN A 140 17.99 -14.93 8.81
N GLU A 141 18.88 -15.32 9.74
CA GLU A 141 19.64 -16.58 9.67
C GLU A 141 18.74 -17.83 9.59
N ASP A 142 17.56 -17.78 10.19
CA ASP A 142 16.56 -18.85 10.18
C ASP A 142 15.67 -18.86 8.92
N LYS A 143 16.02 -18.04 7.92
CA LYS A 143 15.27 -17.79 6.68
C LYS A 143 13.91 -17.12 6.88
N ARG A 144 13.59 -16.67 8.10
CA ARG A 144 12.41 -15.85 8.34
C ARG A 144 12.71 -14.41 7.96
N THR A 145 11.64 -13.65 7.71
CA THR A 145 11.76 -12.23 7.39
C THR A 145 11.31 -11.36 8.56
N ASN A 146 11.75 -10.11 8.61
CA ASN A 146 11.13 -9.10 9.47
C ASN A 146 9.59 -9.04 9.30
N HIS A 147 9.06 -9.33 8.11
CA HIS A 147 7.61 -9.43 7.89
C HIS A 147 6.97 -10.55 8.74
N ASP A 148 7.64 -11.71 8.85
CA ASP A 148 7.16 -12.79 9.72
C ASP A 148 7.13 -12.32 11.19
N HIS A 149 8.18 -11.65 11.65
CA HIS A 149 8.23 -11.13 13.02
C HIS A 149 7.12 -10.11 13.28
N ILE A 150 6.89 -9.18 12.36
CA ILE A 150 5.89 -8.12 12.52
C ILE A 150 4.47 -8.71 12.46
N PHE A 151 4.13 -9.39 11.36
CA PHE A 151 2.75 -9.73 11.07
C PHE A 151 2.33 -11.10 11.63
N ILE A 152 3.25 -12.03 11.88
CA ILE A 152 2.93 -13.36 12.39
C ILE A 152 3.20 -13.43 13.90
N ASP A 153 4.46 -13.26 14.30
CA ASP A 153 4.89 -13.45 15.70
C ASP A 153 4.32 -12.42 16.66
N ARG A 154 4.11 -11.20 16.16
CA ARG A 154 3.56 -10.07 16.93
C ARG A 154 2.10 -9.78 16.59
N SER A 155 1.42 -10.74 15.96
CA SER A 155 0.01 -10.61 15.57
C SER A 155 -0.91 -10.31 16.77
N GLU A 156 -0.66 -10.94 17.92
CA GLU A 156 -1.43 -10.67 19.14
C GLU A 156 -1.33 -9.21 19.57
N GLN A 157 -0.12 -8.63 19.54
CA GLN A 157 0.07 -7.21 19.87
C GLN A 157 -0.56 -6.30 18.82
N LEU A 158 -0.45 -6.62 17.53
CA LEU A 158 -1.04 -5.83 16.45
C LEU A 158 -2.57 -5.82 16.48
N LYS A 159 -3.20 -6.88 16.98
CA LYS A 159 -4.66 -7.01 17.12
C LYS A 159 -5.20 -6.51 18.45
N ALA A 160 -4.34 -6.26 19.43
CA ALA A 160 -4.76 -6.00 20.80
C ALA A 160 -5.38 -4.60 21.02
N LEU A 161 -5.36 -3.70 20.03
CA LEU A 161 -6.00 -2.40 20.14
C LEU A 161 -7.53 -2.53 20.10
N ASN A 162 -8.24 -1.84 21.00
CA ASN A 162 -9.71 -1.91 21.15
C ASN A 162 -10.46 -1.17 20.00
N CYS A 163 -10.11 -1.45 18.76
CA CYS A 163 -10.70 -0.84 17.57
C CYS A 163 -10.68 -1.82 16.38
N HIS A 164 -11.47 -1.54 15.35
CA HIS A 164 -11.29 -2.21 14.07
C HIS A 164 -9.99 -1.70 13.43
N ILE A 165 -9.11 -2.61 13.03
CA ILE A 165 -7.81 -2.23 12.46
C ILE A 165 -7.60 -2.89 11.10
N ILE A 166 -7.09 -2.12 10.15
CA ILE A 166 -6.70 -2.56 8.82
C ILE A 166 -5.21 -2.28 8.68
N TYR A 167 -4.43 -3.34 8.52
CA TYR A 167 -3.02 -3.25 8.14
C TYR A 167 -2.87 -3.56 6.66
N THR A 168 -2.15 -2.70 5.95
CA THR A 168 -1.52 -3.13 4.69
C THR A 168 -0.44 -4.16 5.00
N VAL A 169 -0.25 -5.13 4.13
CA VAL A 169 0.75 -6.19 4.31
C VAL A 169 1.50 -6.43 3.01
N PRO A 170 2.80 -6.78 3.06
CA PRO A 170 3.57 -7.07 1.86
C PRO A 170 2.90 -8.16 1.02
N ILE A 171 2.76 -7.89 -0.28
CA ILE A 171 2.12 -8.82 -1.22
C ILE A 171 2.82 -10.19 -1.23
N SER A 172 4.13 -10.23 -1.00
CA SER A 172 4.93 -11.45 -0.86
C SER A 172 4.40 -12.39 0.23
N MET A 173 3.85 -11.87 1.33
CA MET A 173 3.25 -12.70 2.36
C MET A 173 1.94 -13.32 1.90
N VAL A 174 1.09 -12.53 1.22
CA VAL A 174 -0.23 -12.94 0.75
C VAL A 174 -0.13 -14.04 -0.32
N TYR A 175 0.89 -13.99 -1.18
CA TYR A 175 1.15 -15.01 -2.19
C TYR A 175 2.23 -15.99 -1.75
N SER A 176 2.28 -16.38 -0.47
CA SER A 176 3.21 -17.41 0.01
C SER A 176 2.50 -18.40 0.92
N TYR A 177 3.25 -19.36 1.47
CA TYR A 177 2.73 -20.28 2.49
C TYR A 177 2.22 -19.54 3.75
N ARG A 178 2.63 -18.28 3.97
CA ARG A 178 2.14 -17.41 5.05
C ARG A 178 0.70 -16.96 4.89
N ALA A 179 0.06 -17.18 3.74
CA ALA A 179 -1.34 -16.83 3.54
C ALA A 179 -2.28 -17.54 4.55
N ALA A 180 -1.94 -18.78 4.94
CA ALA A 180 -2.68 -19.52 5.97
C ALA A 180 -2.54 -18.85 7.34
N ASP A 181 -1.30 -18.54 7.74
CA ASP A 181 -0.98 -17.85 8.99
C ASP A 181 -1.72 -16.50 9.07
N LEU A 182 -1.67 -15.68 8.01
CA LEU A 182 -2.39 -14.39 7.96
C LEU A 182 -3.90 -14.55 8.13
N ARG A 183 -4.49 -15.58 7.52
CA ARG A 183 -5.93 -15.87 7.65
C ARG A 183 -6.28 -16.31 9.06
N GLU A 184 -5.46 -17.15 9.68
CA GLU A 184 -5.66 -17.65 11.04
C GLU A 184 -5.54 -16.53 12.07
N PHE A 185 -4.49 -15.72 11.98
CA PHE A 185 -4.24 -14.69 12.97
C PHE A 185 -5.18 -13.49 12.82
N TYR A 186 -5.52 -13.08 11.59
CA TYR A 186 -6.36 -11.90 11.34
C TYR A 186 -7.69 -12.30 10.70
N SER A 187 -7.72 -12.31 9.38
CA SER A 187 -8.83 -12.68 8.50
C SER A 187 -8.24 -12.89 7.11
N ALA A 188 -9.04 -13.39 6.17
CA ALA A 188 -8.57 -13.59 4.80
C ALA A 188 -8.05 -12.26 4.21
N PRO A 189 -6.76 -12.16 3.82
CA PRO A 189 -6.21 -10.94 3.24
C PRO A 189 -7.02 -10.48 2.03
N GLN A 190 -7.29 -9.18 1.96
CA GLN A 190 -7.99 -8.57 0.84
C GLN A 190 -6.96 -8.00 -0.13
N VAL A 191 -6.88 -8.60 -1.31
CA VAL A 191 -6.11 -8.05 -2.43
C VAL A 191 -7.03 -7.19 -3.28
N LEU A 192 -6.59 -5.96 -3.57
CA LEU A 192 -7.24 -5.09 -4.53
C LEU A 192 -6.77 -5.46 -5.96
N PRO A 193 -7.62 -6.08 -6.79
CA PRO A 193 -7.26 -6.46 -8.14
C PRO A 193 -7.16 -5.23 -9.05
N MET A 194 -6.57 -5.40 -10.22
CA MET A 194 -6.60 -4.39 -11.28
C MET A 194 -8.02 -4.18 -11.80
N ILE A 195 -8.28 -2.97 -12.32
CA ILE A 195 -9.54 -2.69 -12.99
C ILE A 195 -9.56 -3.51 -14.29
N MET A 196 -10.43 -4.51 -14.37
CA MET A 196 -10.52 -5.37 -15.54
C MET A 196 -10.95 -4.56 -16.76
N VAL A 197 -10.06 -4.33 -17.73
CA VAL A 197 -10.38 -3.63 -18.99
C VAL A 197 -10.64 -4.61 -20.14
N GLU A 198 -10.09 -5.81 -20.06
CA GLU A 198 -10.33 -6.92 -20.98
C GLU A 198 -10.82 -8.11 -20.19
N LYS A 199 -11.66 -8.96 -20.78
CA LYS A 199 -12.04 -10.25 -20.22
C LYS A 199 -10.93 -11.28 -20.47
N PRO A 200 -10.97 -12.48 -19.83
CA PRO A 200 -9.97 -13.53 -20.09
C PRO A 200 -9.80 -13.93 -21.57
N ASP A 201 -10.87 -13.83 -22.36
CA ASP A 201 -10.90 -14.08 -23.81
C ASP A 201 -10.32 -12.93 -24.66
N GLY A 202 -9.88 -11.84 -24.03
CA GLY A 202 -9.36 -10.63 -24.69
C GLY A 202 -10.42 -9.65 -25.18
N SER A 203 -11.71 -9.94 -25.01
CA SER A 203 -12.77 -9.01 -25.38
C SER A 203 -12.85 -7.81 -24.42
N LYS A 204 -13.28 -6.66 -24.94
CA LYS A 204 -13.43 -5.42 -24.16
C LYS A 204 -14.39 -5.62 -22.97
N TYR A 205 -14.00 -5.14 -21.79
CA TYR A 205 -14.86 -5.08 -20.61
C TYR A 205 -15.28 -3.64 -20.30
N GLU A 206 -16.44 -3.24 -20.84
CA GLU A 206 -16.94 -1.86 -20.77
C GLU A 206 -17.04 -1.28 -19.35
N PRO A 207 -17.50 -2.02 -18.32
CA PRO A 207 -17.58 -1.47 -16.96
C PRO A 207 -16.23 -1.00 -16.42
N GLY A 208 -15.14 -1.70 -16.77
CA GLY A 208 -13.79 -1.31 -16.34
C GLY A 208 -13.29 -0.07 -17.07
N PHE A 209 -13.53 0.04 -18.38
CA PHE A 209 -13.27 1.26 -19.13
C PHE A 209 -13.99 2.46 -18.52
N ASN A 210 -15.28 2.32 -18.23
CA ASN A 210 -16.06 3.39 -17.61
C ASN A 210 -15.50 3.78 -16.23
N LYS A 211 -15.01 2.83 -15.45
CA LYS A 211 -14.39 3.10 -14.14
C LYS A 211 -13.07 3.88 -14.28
N ILE A 212 -12.25 3.56 -15.29
CA ILE A 212 -11.04 4.33 -15.60
C ILE A 212 -11.38 5.74 -16.05
N LYS A 213 -12.36 5.91 -16.95
CA LYS A 213 -12.84 7.23 -17.38
C LYS A 213 -13.33 8.05 -16.18
N GLU A 214 -14.13 7.46 -15.30
CA GLU A 214 -14.60 8.11 -14.06
C GLU A 214 -13.43 8.60 -13.19
N LEU A 215 -12.37 7.79 -13.06
CA LEU A 215 -11.18 8.15 -12.29
C LEU A 215 -10.47 9.38 -12.88
N ILE A 216 -10.33 9.43 -14.21
CA ILE A 216 -9.71 10.56 -14.90
C ILE A 216 -10.60 11.81 -14.78
N ILE A 217 -11.91 11.67 -15.01
CA ILE A 217 -12.91 12.75 -14.85
C ILE A 217 -12.80 13.38 -13.46
N LYS A 218 -12.81 12.58 -12.39
CA LYS A 218 -12.70 13.08 -11.01
C LYS A 218 -11.44 13.88 -10.72
N ARG A 219 -10.36 13.69 -11.47
CA ARG A 219 -9.13 14.48 -11.34
C ARG A 219 -9.20 15.78 -12.13
N VAL A 220 -9.73 15.69 -13.33
CA VAL A 220 -9.86 16.78 -14.29
C VAL A 220 -10.89 17.82 -13.85
N GLU A 221 -12.07 17.37 -13.40
CA GLU A 221 -13.18 18.25 -12.98
C GLU A 221 -12.83 19.20 -11.83
N ARG A 222 -11.79 18.87 -11.04
CA ARG A 222 -11.27 19.74 -9.98
C ARG A 222 -10.68 21.06 -10.52
N PHE A 223 -10.30 21.07 -11.78
CA PHE A 223 -9.65 22.21 -12.45
C PHE A 223 -10.44 22.70 -13.66
N ALA A 224 -11.14 21.81 -14.35
CA ALA A 224 -11.93 22.10 -15.54
C ALA A 224 -13.26 21.34 -15.48
N PRO A 225 -14.33 21.94 -14.89
CA PRO A 225 -15.64 21.30 -14.79
C PRO A 225 -16.36 21.26 -16.15
N ASN A 226 -17.21 20.24 -16.35
CA ASN A 226 -18.07 20.06 -17.53
C ASN A 226 -17.32 19.83 -18.87
N ILE A 227 -16.13 19.25 -18.83
CA ILE A 227 -15.38 18.92 -20.05
C ILE A 227 -15.56 17.46 -20.46
N SER A 228 -15.48 17.19 -21.77
CA SER A 228 -15.46 15.84 -22.30
C SER A 228 -14.03 15.31 -22.38
N LEU A 229 -13.79 14.11 -21.85
CA LEU A 229 -12.48 13.48 -21.99
C LEU A 229 -12.14 13.21 -23.45
N GLU A 230 -13.11 12.73 -24.22
CA GLU A 230 -12.92 12.23 -25.58
C GLU A 230 -12.71 13.34 -26.64
N THR A 231 -12.98 14.60 -26.30
CA THR A 231 -12.81 15.73 -27.23
C THR A 231 -11.92 16.84 -26.68
N ASP A 232 -11.94 17.09 -25.37
CA ASP A 232 -11.26 18.25 -24.77
C ASP A 232 -9.93 17.85 -24.10
N ILE A 233 -9.82 16.62 -23.59
CA ILE A 233 -8.59 16.11 -22.95
C ILE A 233 -7.80 15.18 -23.87
N PHE A 234 -8.46 14.33 -24.64
CA PHE A 234 -7.85 13.41 -25.59
C PHE A 234 -8.35 13.73 -26.99
N ASP A 235 -7.47 13.54 -27.99
CA ASP A 235 -7.81 13.87 -29.39
C ASP A 235 -8.88 12.97 -30.00
N SER A 236 -9.08 11.77 -29.44
CA SER A 236 -10.14 10.85 -29.82
C SER A 236 -10.45 9.82 -28.73
N GLU A 237 -11.63 9.19 -28.82
CA GLU A 237 -12.01 8.09 -27.94
C GLU A 237 -11.03 6.90 -28.07
N GLU A 238 -10.52 6.62 -29.27
CA GLU A 238 -9.55 5.54 -29.48
C GLU A 238 -8.23 5.80 -28.76
N THR A 239 -7.80 7.05 -28.65
CA THR A 239 -6.58 7.42 -27.91
C THR A 239 -6.74 7.17 -26.42
N LEU A 240 -7.89 7.57 -25.84
CA LEU A 240 -8.25 7.25 -24.46
C LEU A 240 -8.37 5.74 -24.24
N ASN A 241 -9.02 5.03 -25.16
CA ASN A 241 -9.17 3.58 -25.07
C ASN A 241 -7.81 2.86 -25.14
N GLN A 242 -6.89 3.33 -25.99
CA GLN A 242 -5.53 2.79 -26.06
C GLN A 242 -4.79 2.97 -24.73
N LEU A 243 -4.91 4.13 -24.09
CA LEU A 243 -4.36 4.39 -22.77
C LEU A 243 -4.93 3.44 -21.71
N CYS A 244 -6.26 3.26 -21.69
CA CYS A 244 -6.94 2.33 -20.77
C CYS A 244 -6.39 0.90 -20.91
N ILE A 245 -6.30 0.38 -22.13
CA ILE A 245 -5.78 -0.97 -22.40
C ILE A 245 -4.31 -1.06 -21.96
N MET A 246 -3.47 -0.09 -22.37
CA MET A 246 -2.03 -0.16 -22.09
C MET A 246 -1.69 -0.01 -20.60
N SER A 247 -2.57 0.59 -19.82
CA SER A 247 -2.44 0.63 -18.36
C SER A 247 -2.67 -0.73 -17.68
N GLY A 248 -3.30 -1.69 -18.37
CA GLY A 248 -3.74 -2.96 -17.77
C GLY A 248 -4.73 -2.77 -16.61
N GLY A 249 -5.40 -1.61 -16.54
CA GLY A 249 -6.24 -1.26 -15.40
C GLY A 249 -5.51 -0.96 -14.10
N HIS A 250 -4.17 -0.88 -14.14
CA HIS A 250 -3.37 -0.50 -13.00
C HIS A 250 -3.34 1.03 -12.85
N VAL A 251 -4.02 1.54 -11.82
CA VAL A 251 -4.27 2.98 -11.60
C VAL A 251 -2.99 3.80 -11.58
N ARG A 252 -1.92 3.32 -10.93
CA ARG A 252 -0.65 4.07 -10.90
C ARG A 252 0.00 4.15 -12.27
N ASN A 253 0.00 3.06 -13.05
CA ASN A 253 0.54 3.09 -14.42
C ASN A 253 -0.31 3.95 -15.34
N LEU A 254 -1.64 3.92 -15.20
CA LEU A 254 -2.52 4.85 -15.92
C LEU A 254 -2.09 6.31 -15.71
N LEU A 255 -1.90 6.71 -14.45
CA LEU A 255 -1.52 8.09 -14.12
C LEU A 255 -0.10 8.43 -14.61
N LEU A 256 0.85 7.50 -14.52
CA LEU A 256 2.20 7.69 -15.05
C LEU A 256 2.22 7.81 -16.57
N LEU A 257 1.42 7.02 -17.29
CA LEU A 257 1.29 7.11 -18.75
C LEU A 257 0.67 8.44 -19.19
N ILE A 258 -0.31 8.96 -18.45
CA ILE A 258 -0.88 10.30 -18.69
C ILE A 258 0.17 11.37 -18.40
N GLN A 259 0.84 11.29 -17.25
CA GLN A 259 1.88 12.24 -16.86
C GLN A 259 3.00 12.33 -17.92
N SER A 260 3.51 11.18 -18.37
CA SER A 260 4.53 11.12 -19.42
C SER A 260 4.00 11.59 -20.78
N ALA A 261 2.70 11.45 -21.07
CA ALA A 261 2.13 12.00 -22.29
C ALA A 261 2.12 13.54 -22.29
N PHE A 262 2.06 14.20 -21.13
CA PHE A 262 2.16 15.66 -21.03
C PHE A 262 3.54 16.17 -21.42
N ASP A 263 4.61 15.37 -21.26
CA ASP A 263 5.95 15.75 -21.74
C ASP A 263 6.01 15.91 -23.28
N TYR A 264 5.00 15.37 -23.98
CA TYR A 264 4.87 15.39 -25.44
C TYR A 264 3.64 16.16 -25.94
N THR A 265 2.99 16.93 -25.05
CA THR A 265 1.76 17.65 -25.34
C THR A 265 1.95 19.12 -24.97
N ASP A 266 2.03 19.99 -25.98
CA ASP A 266 2.16 21.45 -25.75
C ASP A 266 0.83 22.06 -25.31
N ASP A 267 -0.26 21.70 -26.01
CA ASP A 267 -1.63 22.14 -25.73
C ASP A 267 -2.59 20.94 -25.78
N LEU A 268 -3.69 21.03 -25.04
CA LEU A 268 -4.78 20.06 -25.12
C LEU A 268 -5.56 20.19 -26.44
N PRO A 269 -6.14 19.09 -26.97
CA PRO A 269 -6.20 17.74 -26.38
C PRO A 269 -4.89 16.93 -26.55
N ILE A 270 -4.65 15.96 -25.66
CA ILE A 270 -3.53 15.02 -25.71
C ILE A 270 -3.60 14.22 -27.01
N PRO A 271 -2.61 14.34 -27.90
CA PRO A 271 -2.64 13.68 -29.20
C PRO A 271 -2.20 12.21 -29.11
N ARG A 272 -2.66 11.39 -30.05
CA ARG A 272 -2.34 9.95 -30.13
C ARG A 272 -0.84 9.65 -30.12
N ASN A 273 -0.03 10.51 -30.75
CA ASN A 273 1.42 10.35 -30.80
C ASN A 273 2.06 10.54 -29.41
N ALA A 274 1.56 11.45 -28.57
CA ALA A 274 2.03 11.64 -27.20
C ALA A 274 1.79 10.39 -26.35
N ILE A 275 0.59 9.80 -26.44
CA ILE A 275 0.26 8.53 -25.76
C ILE A 275 1.13 7.38 -26.29
N ARG A 276 1.36 7.29 -27.60
CA ARG A 276 2.26 6.27 -28.16
C ARG A 276 3.70 6.39 -27.65
N ARG A 277 4.20 7.61 -27.47
CA ARG A 277 5.53 7.86 -26.89
C ARG A 277 5.58 7.45 -25.43
N SER A 278 4.61 7.89 -24.61
CA SER A 278 4.58 7.49 -23.19
C SER A 278 4.47 5.97 -22.99
N ILE A 279 3.69 5.28 -23.83
CA ILE A 279 3.64 3.81 -23.86
C ILE A 279 5.01 3.20 -24.21
N THR A 280 5.74 3.81 -25.16
CA THR A 280 7.04 3.29 -25.61
C THR A 280 8.09 3.46 -24.52
N ASP A 281 8.12 4.60 -23.85
CA ASP A 281 9.03 4.88 -22.74
C ASP A 281 8.77 3.92 -21.57
N ALA A 282 7.50 3.75 -21.19
CA ALA A 282 7.11 2.80 -20.14
C ALA A 282 7.44 1.35 -20.53
N ARG A 283 7.25 0.97 -21.81
CA ARG A 283 7.57 -0.38 -22.30
C ARG A 283 9.05 -0.71 -22.15
N ASP A 284 9.96 0.23 -22.41
CA ASP A 284 11.40 -0.05 -22.28
C ASP A 284 11.81 -0.30 -20.82
N ILE A 285 11.18 0.39 -19.86
CA ILE A 285 11.37 0.12 -18.43
C ILE A 285 10.92 -1.31 -18.12
N TYR A 286 9.69 -1.67 -18.49
CA TYR A 286 9.15 -3.00 -18.25
C TYR A 286 9.98 -4.11 -18.90
N ARG A 287 10.53 -3.86 -20.09
CA ARG A 287 11.43 -4.80 -20.77
C ARG A 287 12.71 -5.06 -19.98
N LYS A 288 13.29 -4.02 -19.37
CA LYS A 288 14.51 -4.12 -18.54
C LYS A 288 14.25 -4.75 -17.18
N THR A 289 13.01 -4.72 -16.69
CA THR A 289 12.60 -5.31 -15.41
C THR A 289 12.48 -6.84 -15.48
N VAL A 290 12.23 -7.41 -16.65
CA VAL A 290 12.05 -8.87 -16.82
C VAL A 290 13.42 -9.50 -17.07
N ASP A 291 13.82 -10.44 -16.21
CA ASP A 291 15.04 -11.21 -16.40
C ASP A 291 14.92 -12.19 -17.58
N ASP A 292 16.03 -12.54 -18.23
CA ASP A 292 16.04 -13.41 -19.41
C ASP A 292 15.34 -14.76 -19.19
N ASN A 293 15.45 -15.33 -17.99
CA ASN A 293 14.83 -16.61 -17.63
C ASN A 293 13.33 -16.50 -17.31
N GLN A 294 12.78 -15.29 -17.17
CA GLN A 294 11.39 -15.05 -16.80
C GLN A 294 10.46 -14.89 -18.01
N TRP A 295 10.97 -14.63 -19.21
CA TRP A 295 10.15 -14.44 -20.41
C TRP A 295 9.24 -15.65 -20.72
N ILE A 296 9.74 -16.87 -20.54
CA ILE A 296 8.93 -18.08 -20.74
C ILE A 296 7.81 -18.20 -19.71
N ARG A 297 8.02 -17.72 -18.49
CA ARG A 297 7.01 -17.70 -17.41
C ARG A 297 5.87 -16.75 -17.73
N LEU A 298 6.17 -15.62 -18.37
CA LEU A 298 5.15 -14.71 -18.88
C LEU A 298 4.33 -15.34 -20.01
N ALA A 299 4.97 -16.10 -20.92
CA ALA A 299 4.27 -16.82 -21.97
C ALA A 299 3.31 -17.88 -21.40
N GLU A 300 3.75 -18.63 -20.40
CA GLU A 300 2.93 -19.59 -19.65
C GLU A 300 1.70 -18.92 -19.04
N VAL A 301 1.87 -17.80 -18.33
CA VAL A 301 0.76 -17.04 -17.71
C VAL A 301 -0.20 -16.48 -18.77
N ALA A 302 0.33 -15.99 -19.89
CA ALA A 302 -0.51 -15.49 -20.98
C ALA A 302 -1.39 -16.59 -21.60
N SER A 303 -0.91 -17.84 -21.61
CA SER A 303 -1.66 -19.00 -22.08
C SER A 303 -2.63 -19.54 -21.03
N SER A 304 -2.17 -19.79 -19.81
CA SER A 304 -2.95 -20.44 -18.75
C SER A 304 -3.93 -19.50 -18.05
N ARG A 305 -3.64 -18.20 -18.03
CA ARG A 305 -4.30 -17.18 -17.19
C ARG A 305 -4.17 -17.43 -15.69
N GLU A 306 -3.21 -18.28 -15.30
CA GLU A 306 -2.97 -18.69 -13.93
C GLU A 306 -1.52 -18.41 -13.51
N VAL A 307 -1.31 -18.24 -12.21
CA VAL A 307 0.00 -18.03 -11.60
C VAL A 307 0.29 -19.14 -10.61
N PRO A 308 1.29 -20.00 -10.88
CA PRO A 308 1.80 -20.95 -9.90
C PRO A 308 2.37 -20.25 -8.67
N ASN A 309 2.28 -20.91 -7.52
CA ASN A 309 2.78 -20.37 -6.24
C ASN A 309 4.30 -20.56 -6.11
N ASP A 310 5.08 -19.85 -6.93
CA ASP A 310 6.55 -19.93 -7.02
C ASP A 310 7.21 -18.54 -7.00
N ASP A 311 8.45 -18.47 -6.50
CA ASP A 311 9.16 -17.20 -6.27
C ASP A 311 9.39 -16.39 -7.56
N ASN A 312 9.60 -17.05 -8.70
CA ASN A 312 9.78 -16.34 -9.97
C ASN A 312 8.51 -15.59 -10.37
N TYR A 313 7.34 -16.22 -10.21
CA TYR A 313 6.07 -15.55 -10.53
C TYR A 313 5.70 -14.50 -9.49
N ARG A 314 6.01 -14.73 -8.20
CA ARG A 314 5.84 -13.70 -7.16
C ARG A 314 6.66 -12.46 -7.47
N SER A 315 7.91 -12.61 -7.92
CA SER A 315 8.74 -11.49 -8.37
C SER A 315 8.12 -10.74 -9.55
N LEU A 316 7.61 -11.47 -10.55
CA LEU A 316 6.91 -10.86 -11.69
C LEU A 316 5.61 -10.14 -11.30
N MET A 317 4.86 -10.64 -10.31
CA MET A 317 3.69 -9.93 -9.76
C MET A 317 4.11 -8.68 -8.97
N PHE A 318 5.16 -8.79 -8.14
CA PHE A 318 5.70 -7.68 -7.35
C PHE A 318 6.16 -6.52 -8.25
N ASN A 319 6.86 -6.85 -9.34
CA ASN A 319 7.29 -5.91 -10.37
C ASN A 319 6.18 -5.55 -11.37
N ARG A 320 4.93 -5.98 -11.13
CA ARG A 320 3.74 -5.67 -11.92
C ARG A 320 3.84 -6.09 -13.39
N CYS A 321 4.70 -7.06 -13.68
CA CYS A 321 4.81 -7.69 -14.99
C CYS A 321 3.64 -8.67 -15.23
N ILE A 322 3.10 -9.21 -14.15
CA ILE A 322 1.83 -9.96 -14.13
C ILE A 322 0.83 -9.17 -13.29
N LEU A 323 -0.41 -9.10 -13.75
CA LEU A 323 -1.51 -8.39 -13.13
C LEU A 323 -2.60 -9.38 -12.70
N GLU A 324 -3.10 -9.25 -11.47
CA GLU A 324 -4.28 -9.97 -11.00
C GLU A 324 -5.57 -9.20 -11.31
N TYR A 325 -6.54 -9.90 -11.85
CA TYR A 325 -7.89 -9.42 -12.08
C TYR A 325 -8.90 -10.30 -11.35
N CYS A 326 -10.05 -9.73 -11.03
CA CYS A 326 -11.12 -10.46 -10.37
C CYS A 326 -12.49 -10.02 -10.86
N TYR A 327 -13.40 -10.97 -10.98
CA TYR A 327 -14.81 -10.72 -11.24
C TYR A 327 -15.69 -11.73 -10.48
N TYR A 328 -16.98 -11.46 -10.41
CA TYR A 328 -17.95 -12.38 -9.83
C TYR A 328 -18.71 -13.09 -10.96
N ASP A 329 -18.81 -14.40 -10.85
CA ASP A 329 -19.54 -15.26 -11.78
C ASP A 329 -20.43 -16.20 -10.98
N GLU A 330 -21.75 -16.10 -11.19
CA GLU A 330 -22.77 -16.83 -10.40
C GLU A 330 -22.60 -16.70 -8.86
N GLY A 331 -22.08 -15.55 -8.41
CA GLY A 331 -21.81 -15.28 -6.98
C GLY A 331 -20.45 -15.80 -6.48
N GLU A 332 -19.72 -16.57 -7.29
CA GLU A 332 -18.36 -17.00 -6.98
C GLU A 332 -17.33 -15.97 -7.44
N LYS A 333 -16.32 -15.73 -6.60
CA LYS A 333 -15.19 -14.85 -6.93
C LYS A 333 -14.22 -15.59 -7.85
N ARG A 334 -14.16 -15.22 -9.13
CA ARG A 334 -13.20 -15.73 -10.11
C ARG A 334 -11.99 -14.80 -10.17
N ARG A 335 -10.78 -15.38 -10.10
CA ARG A 335 -9.51 -14.67 -10.26
C ARG A 335 -8.82 -15.19 -11.52
N TRP A 336 -8.15 -14.29 -12.21
CA TRP A 336 -7.32 -14.63 -13.36
C TRP A 336 -6.18 -13.64 -13.47
N TYR A 337 -5.15 -14.04 -14.20
CA TYR A 337 -3.92 -13.27 -14.33
C TYR A 337 -3.61 -13.04 -15.80
N ASP A 338 -2.97 -11.91 -16.07
CA ASP A 338 -2.44 -11.63 -17.39
C ASP A 338 -1.11 -10.89 -17.30
N VAL A 339 -0.32 -11.01 -18.36
CA VAL A 339 0.89 -10.25 -18.56
C VAL A 339 0.53 -8.78 -18.79
N HIS A 340 1.31 -7.87 -18.21
CA HIS A 340 1.10 -6.43 -18.38
C HIS A 340 1.09 -6.06 -19.88
N PRO A 341 0.11 -5.29 -20.37
CA PRO A 341 -0.02 -4.98 -21.81
C PRO A 341 1.21 -4.30 -22.43
N LEU A 342 1.92 -3.47 -21.66
CA LEU A 342 3.23 -2.92 -22.06
C LEU A 342 4.24 -4.00 -22.46
N ILE A 343 4.26 -5.14 -21.76
CA ILE A 343 5.15 -6.27 -22.05
C ILE A 343 4.68 -7.05 -23.29
N LYS A 344 3.37 -7.26 -23.46
CA LYS A 344 2.83 -8.04 -24.59
C LYS A 344 3.31 -7.56 -25.97
N GLY A 345 3.62 -6.26 -26.07
CA GLY A 345 4.14 -5.64 -27.29
C GLY A 345 5.63 -5.87 -27.58
N THR A 346 6.42 -6.42 -26.64
CA THR A 346 7.88 -6.55 -26.79
C THR A 346 8.27 -7.72 -27.70
N PRO A 347 9.38 -7.62 -28.46
CA PRO A 347 9.90 -8.73 -29.25
C PRO A 347 10.24 -9.97 -28.43
N GLU A 348 10.80 -9.77 -27.23
CA GLU A 348 11.22 -10.83 -26.31
C GLU A 348 10.02 -11.67 -25.86
N PHE A 349 8.91 -11.03 -25.49
CA PHE A 349 7.68 -11.72 -25.13
C PHE A 349 7.08 -12.50 -26.31
N LYS A 350 7.01 -11.90 -27.50
CA LYS A 350 6.50 -12.58 -28.70
C LYS A 350 7.29 -13.84 -29.00
N LYS A 351 8.62 -13.75 -28.95
CA LYS A 351 9.51 -14.90 -29.16
C LYS A 351 9.33 -15.99 -28.09
N ALA A 352 9.09 -15.60 -26.84
CA ALA A 352 8.81 -16.54 -25.76
C ALA A 352 7.48 -17.28 -25.97
N VAL A 353 6.43 -16.58 -26.41
CA VAL A 353 5.13 -17.20 -26.76
C VAL A 353 5.27 -18.16 -27.94
N GLU A 354 6.01 -17.79 -28.98
CA GLU A 354 6.30 -18.68 -30.12
C GLU A 354 7.04 -19.94 -29.69
N SER A 355 8.04 -19.81 -28.83
CA SER A 355 8.84 -20.93 -28.32
C SER A 355 8.01 -21.85 -27.42
N PHE A 356 7.15 -21.27 -26.59
CA PHE A 356 6.22 -22.00 -25.72
C PHE A 356 5.21 -22.83 -26.53
N ASN A 357 4.62 -22.26 -27.59
CA ASN A 357 3.65 -22.97 -28.43
C ASN A 357 4.27 -24.08 -29.30
N GLN A 358 5.60 -24.08 -29.47
CA GLN A 358 6.34 -25.12 -30.21
C GLN A 358 6.85 -26.25 -29.30
N SER A 359 6.82 -26.05 -27.98
CA SER A 359 7.19 -27.04 -26.97
C SER A 359 5.99 -27.88 -26.57
#